data_AF-A0A953DHN6-F1
#
_entry.id   AF-A0A953DHN6-F1
#
_cell.length_a   1.000
_cell.length_b   1.000
_cell.length_c   1.000
_cell.angle_alpha   90.00
_cell.angle_beta   90.00
_cell.angle_gamma   90.00
#
_symmetry.space_group_name_H-M   'P 1'
#
loop_
_entity.id
_entity.type
_entity.pdbx_description
1 polymer ?
#
loop_
_entity_poly.entity_id
_entity_poly.type
_entity_poly.pdbx_seq_one_letter_code
_entity_poly.pdbx_strand_id
1 'polypeptide(L)'
;MRRVRRLACIAAALAAFMGLGAGRAGATYIIQPHDGANVSTSSPTFLVWLDGNELNPEVEISTSPDHTDFGFIQDVSFCFPTVPWKEPHKYTCNSAFSLTPGTYYWLLTYETYGCRTIDYGYGSFQYCGYNFQVSGPFKFTVGPAGSGLPTRGGPADGQSRTDPFYTQIARTISRGMTQAVDCFVGADWETVTANHGIPPGYVELGFVDPLISPNEVELSPDVCTSLDLLHYQTPRAPANLDVAIAVDTLAHEAIHTLGIYDEAVTECYAGQEIAWTAMQLGAPYAYARRLASLWWANYRNEPPGYWTPDCRNNGRLDLNRRSKVWP
;
A
#
# COMPACT_ATOMS: atom_id res chain seq x y z
N MET A 1 51.41 54.92 -0.26
CA MET A 1 51.26 55.93 0.81
C MET A 1 50.13 56.89 0.44
N ARG A 2 49.09 56.99 1.28
CA ARG A 2 48.23 58.16 1.63
C ARG A 2 47.58 58.96 0.46
N ARG A 3 46.25 59.23 0.40
CA ARG A 3 45.27 59.50 1.46
C ARG A 3 43.83 59.14 1.05
N VAL A 4 43.03 58.92 2.09
CA VAL A 4 41.59 58.67 2.18
C VAL A 4 40.84 59.99 2.45
N ARG A 5 39.51 59.97 2.18
CA ARG A 5 38.39 60.75 2.78
C ARG A 5 37.81 61.87 1.88
N ARG A 6 36.50 62.17 1.81
CA ARG A 6 35.21 61.68 2.36
C ARG A 6 34.07 62.58 1.81
N LEU A 7 32.82 62.09 1.89
CA LEU A 7 31.50 62.78 1.97
C LEU A 7 30.84 63.25 0.65
N ALA A 8 29.66 62.76 0.23
CA ALA A 8 28.30 62.71 0.80
C ALA A 8 27.36 63.80 0.23
N CYS A 9 26.36 63.38 -0.56
CA CYS A 9 25.07 64.03 -0.85
C CYS A 9 24.07 62.86 -1.04
N ILE A 10 23.26 62.44 -0.07
CA ILE A 10 21.97 62.99 0.43
C ILE A 10 20.86 63.11 -0.64
N ALA A 11 19.92 62.17 -0.50
CA ALA A 11 18.46 62.23 -0.62
C ALA A 11 17.77 62.59 -1.95
N ALA A 12 16.89 61.66 -2.39
CA ALA A 12 15.43 61.82 -2.44
C ALA A 12 14.84 61.17 -3.70
N ALA A 13 14.26 59.97 -3.56
CA ALA A 13 13.18 59.46 -4.41
C ALA A 13 12.47 58.32 -3.68
N LEU A 14 11.68 58.70 -2.68
CA LEU A 14 10.64 57.86 -2.08
C LEU A 14 9.30 58.35 -2.61
N ALA A 15 8.39 57.39 -2.84
CA ALA A 15 6.97 57.53 -3.19
C ALA A 15 6.62 57.62 -4.69
N ALA A 16 6.30 56.46 -5.28
CA ALA A 16 4.96 56.15 -5.81
C ALA A 16 4.95 54.78 -6.50
N PHE A 17 5.04 53.69 -5.74
CA PHE A 17 4.50 52.39 -6.17
C PHE A 17 3.32 52.07 -5.25
N MET A 18 2.23 52.83 -5.43
CA MET A 18 0.95 52.49 -4.84
C MET A 18 0.35 51.32 -5.62
N GLY A 19 0.36 50.15 -4.99
CA GLY A 19 -0.74 49.18 -5.01
C GLY A 19 -1.44 48.93 -6.35
N LEU A 20 -0.73 48.36 -7.33
CA LEU A 20 -1.36 47.31 -8.11
C LEU A 20 -1.37 46.08 -7.20
N GLY A 21 -2.45 45.94 -6.43
CA GLY A 21 -2.80 44.64 -5.86
C GLY A 21 -2.97 43.71 -7.04
N ALA A 22 -1.93 42.95 -7.37
CA ALA A 22 -2.08 41.77 -8.19
C ALA A 22 -3.13 40.93 -7.44
N GLY A 23 -4.36 40.92 -7.96
CA GLY A 23 -5.34 39.93 -7.56
C GLY A 23 -4.65 38.60 -7.73
N ARG A 24 -4.25 37.98 -6.61
CA ARG A 24 -3.78 36.61 -6.63
C ARG A 24 -5.01 35.84 -7.07
N ALA A 25 -5.06 35.48 -8.36
CA ALA A 25 -5.83 34.33 -8.79
C ALA A 25 -5.21 33.16 -8.03
N GLY A 26 -5.71 32.90 -6.83
CA GLY A 26 -5.39 31.72 -6.04
C GLY A 26 -6.10 30.57 -6.73
N ALA A 27 -5.57 30.16 -7.89
CA ALA A 27 -6.10 29.02 -8.59
C ALA A 27 -5.88 27.80 -7.70
N THR A 28 -6.94 27.05 -7.44
CA THR A 28 -6.87 25.66 -6.95
C THR A 28 -5.79 24.94 -7.72
N TYR A 29 -4.84 24.34 -7.01
CA TYR A 29 -3.82 23.54 -7.68
C TYR A 29 -3.62 22.22 -6.95
N ILE A 30 -3.44 21.22 -7.78
CA ILE A 30 -3.25 19.85 -7.37
C ILE A 30 -1.80 19.65 -6.93
N ILE A 31 -1.62 18.91 -5.85
CA ILE A 31 -0.29 18.68 -5.26
C ILE A 31 0.13 17.21 -5.44
N GLN A 32 -0.70 16.24 -5.03
CA GLN A 32 -0.37 14.81 -5.12
C GLN A 32 -1.60 13.93 -5.40
N PRO A 33 -1.44 12.82 -6.16
CA PRO A 33 -0.27 12.48 -6.97
C PRO A 33 -0.07 13.49 -8.12
N HIS A 34 1.17 13.89 -8.40
CA HIS A 34 1.45 14.79 -9.53
C HIS A 34 1.29 14.05 -10.87
N ASP A 35 1.16 14.79 -11.99
CA ASP A 35 1.06 14.18 -13.32
C ASP A 35 2.29 13.32 -13.64
N GLY A 36 2.06 12.06 -14.01
CA GLY A 36 3.07 11.04 -14.22
C GLY A 36 3.59 10.33 -12.96
N ALA A 37 3.02 10.59 -11.78
CA ALA A 37 3.45 9.94 -10.54
C ALA A 37 3.24 8.41 -10.59
N ASN A 38 4.11 7.67 -9.89
CA ASN A 38 3.91 6.25 -9.60
C ASN A 38 3.63 6.11 -8.10
N VAL A 39 2.49 5.50 -7.74
CA VAL A 39 2.08 5.22 -6.36
C VAL A 39 2.12 3.71 -6.13
N SER A 40 2.61 3.27 -4.98
CA SER A 40 2.73 1.83 -4.66
C SER A 40 1.55 1.29 -3.85
N THR A 41 0.56 2.13 -3.54
CA THR A 41 -0.62 1.73 -2.77
C THR A 41 -1.84 1.61 -3.67
N SER A 42 -2.68 0.62 -3.40
CA SER A 42 -4.01 0.47 -4.00
C SER A 42 -4.97 1.59 -3.57
N SER A 43 -4.73 2.28 -2.45
CA SER A 43 -5.56 3.38 -1.96
C SER A 43 -4.75 4.68 -1.89
N PRO A 44 -4.42 5.31 -3.04
CA PRO A 44 -3.62 6.52 -3.04
C PRO A 44 -4.28 7.65 -2.23
N THR A 45 -3.43 8.40 -1.53
CA THR A 45 -3.82 9.67 -0.88
C THR A 45 -3.68 10.80 -1.89
N PHE A 46 -4.74 11.60 -1.99
CA PHE A 46 -4.78 12.81 -2.79
C PHE A 46 -4.59 14.01 -1.88
N LEU A 47 -3.70 14.91 -2.24
CA LEU A 47 -3.44 16.17 -1.55
C LEU A 47 -3.77 17.31 -2.51
N VAL A 48 -4.74 18.12 -2.12
CA VAL A 48 -5.21 19.26 -2.90
C VAL A 48 -5.06 20.55 -2.09
N TRP A 49 -4.87 21.66 -2.79
CA TRP A 49 -4.96 22.99 -2.20
C TRP A 49 -6.32 23.58 -2.56
N LEU A 50 -7.09 23.99 -1.55
CA LEU A 50 -8.40 24.61 -1.72
C LEU A 50 -8.43 26.03 -1.16
N ASP A 51 -8.92 26.98 -1.95
CA ASP A 51 -9.17 28.32 -1.45
C ASP A 51 -10.38 28.37 -0.49
N GLY A 52 -10.53 29.47 0.27
CA GLY A 52 -11.61 29.60 1.26
C GLY A 52 -13.02 29.79 0.68
N ASN A 53 -13.16 29.95 -0.65
CA ASN A 53 -14.41 30.19 -1.37
C ASN A 53 -14.82 28.99 -2.24
N GLU A 54 -13.97 27.97 -2.35
CA GLU A 54 -14.25 26.71 -3.04
C GLU A 54 -15.09 25.79 -2.14
N LEU A 55 -16.15 25.25 -2.72
CA LEU A 55 -17.11 24.38 -2.03
C LEU A 55 -17.17 23.02 -2.71
N ASN A 56 -17.61 22.02 -1.95
CA ASN A 56 -17.88 20.66 -2.43
C ASN A 56 -16.72 20.06 -3.25
N PRO A 57 -15.47 20.05 -2.73
CA PRO A 57 -14.35 19.45 -3.43
C PRO A 57 -14.54 17.93 -3.51
N GLU A 58 -14.35 17.37 -4.70
CA GLU A 58 -14.38 15.93 -4.95
C GLU A 58 -13.23 15.54 -5.87
N VAL A 59 -12.44 14.56 -5.42
CA VAL A 59 -11.45 13.91 -6.26
C VAL A 59 -12.13 12.75 -6.96
N GLU A 60 -12.08 12.74 -8.28
CA GLU A 60 -12.56 11.62 -9.10
C GLU A 60 -11.37 10.91 -9.74
N ILE A 61 -11.48 9.60 -9.93
CA ILE A 61 -10.42 8.74 -10.45
C ILE A 61 -11.01 7.89 -11.59
N SER A 62 -10.32 7.82 -12.73
CA SER A 62 -10.75 7.07 -13.91
C SER A 62 -9.59 6.30 -14.53
N THR A 63 -9.91 5.26 -15.30
CA THR A 63 -8.97 4.57 -16.20
C THR A 63 -8.86 5.26 -17.57
N SER A 64 -9.68 6.29 -17.85
CA SER A 64 -9.66 7.09 -19.08
C SER A 64 -9.40 8.57 -18.76
N PRO A 65 -8.69 9.33 -19.62
CA PRO A 65 -8.60 10.78 -19.46
C PRO A 65 -9.87 11.53 -19.89
N ASP A 66 -10.86 10.84 -20.48
CA ASP A 66 -12.04 11.49 -21.05
C ASP A 66 -12.97 12.05 -19.95
N HIS A 67 -13.18 13.36 -19.98
CA HIS A 67 -13.97 14.10 -19.00
C HIS A 67 -14.79 15.21 -19.67
N THR A 68 -15.71 15.78 -18.90
CA THR A 68 -16.54 16.93 -19.26
C THR A 68 -16.24 18.09 -18.32
N ASP A 69 -16.92 19.23 -18.52
CA ASP A 69 -16.88 20.36 -17.58
C ASP A 69 -17.47 20.03 -16.18
N PHE A 70 -17.92 18.80 -15.96
CA PHE A 70 -18.49 18.32 -14.70
C PHE A 70 -17.76 17.13 -14.07
N GLY A 71 -16.64 16.66 -14.64
CA GLY A 71 -15.91 15.48 -14.15
C GLY A 71 -15.76 14.38 -15.20
N PHE A 72 -15.27 13.20 -14.79
CA PHE A 72 -15.03 12.08 -15.70
C PHE A 72 -16.34 11.53 -16.29
N ILE A 73 -16.28 11.00 -17.50
CA ILE A 73 -17.43 10.30 -18.10
C ILE A 73 -17.74 9.00 -17.35
N GLN A 74 -16.68 8.34 -16.86
CA GLN A 74 -16.76 7.13 -16.04
C GLN A 74 -15.63 7.17 -15.01
N ASP A 75 -15.99 7.21 -13.74
CA ASP A 75 -15.09 7.07 -12.62
C ASP A 75 -15.04 5.61 -12.14
N VAL A 76 -13.89 5.23 -11.59
CA VAL A 76 -13.66 3.93 -10.93
C VAL A 76 -13.50 4.09 -9.42
N SER A 77 -13.26 5.31 -8.95
CA SER A 77 -13.23 5.68 -7.54
C SER A 77 -13.31 7.20 -7.36
N PHE A 78 -13.61 7.64 -6.14
CA PHE A 78 -13.68 9.05 -5.77
C PHE A 78 -13.27 9.24 -4.30
N CYS A 79 -13.05 10.49 -3.87
CA CYS A 79 -12.98 10.84 -2.45
C CYS A 79 -13.24 12.34 -2.19
N PHE A 80 -13.67 12.67 -0.97
CA PHE A 80 -13.94 14.06 -0.56
C PHE A 80 -12.80 14.59 0.34
N PRO A 81 -12.01 15.60 -0.09
CA PRO A 81 -10.93 16.17 0.70
C PRO A 81 -11.42 16.89 1.97
N THR A 82 -11.57 16.17 3.08
CA THR A 82 -12.05 16.72 4.36
C THR A 82 -10.98 16.78 5.44
N VAL A 83 -9.85 16.08 5.27
CA VAL A 83 -8.81 15.99 6.30
C VAL A 83 -7.81 17.14 6.11
N PRO A 84 -7.73 18.10 7.02
CA PRO A 84 -6.75 19.18 6.91
C PRO A 84 -5.32 18.62 7.02
N TRP A 85 -4.47 19.00 6.07
CA TRP A 85 -3.04 18.74 6.15
C TRP A 85 -2.37 19.76 7.07
N LYS A 86 -1.13 19.52 7.50
CA LYS A 86 -0.38 20.35 8.47
C LYS A 86 -0.20 21.83 8.05
N GLU A 87 -0.66 22.22 6.86
CA GLU A 87 -0.59 23.56 6.31
C GLU A 87 -2.00 24.08 5.98
N PRO A 88 -2.27 25.39 6.18
CA PRO A 88 -3.54 25.99 5.80
C PRO A 88 -3.90 25.73 4.34
N HIS A 89 -5.20 25.57 4.07
CA HIS A 89 -5.75 25.37 2.72
C HIS A 89 -5.37 24.06 2.02
N LYS A 90 -4.64 23.16 2.69
CA LYS A 90 -4.32 21.85 2.13
C LYS A 90 -5.22 20.78 2.75
N TYR A 91 -5.82 19.97 1.90
CA TYR A 91 -6.74 18.92 2.30
C TYR A 91 -6.37 17.60 1.66
N THR A 92 -6.62 16.51 2.38
CA THR A 92 -6.37 15.16 1.89
C THR A 92 -7.61 14.29 1.92
N CYS A 93 -7.66 13.34 1.00
CA CYS A 93 -8.53 12.18 1.08
C CYS A 93 -7.85 10.96 0.45
N ASN A 94 -8.35 9.77 0.79
CA ASN A 94 -7.92 8.51 0.18
C ASN A 94 -9.00 8.02 -0.76
N SER A 95 -8.61 7.38 -1.85
CA SER A 95 -9.52 6.69 -2.78
C SER A 95 -10.56 5.85 -2.01
N ALA A 96 -11.85 6.00 -2.31
CA ALA A 96 -12.91 5.23 -1.66
C ALA A 96 -12.84 3.72 -1.97
N PHE A 97 -12.26 3.36 -3.12
CA PHE A 97 -12.04 1.97 -3.53
C PHE A 97 -10.57 1.69 -3.82
N SER A 98 -10.14 0.47 -3.52
CA SER A 98 -8.82 -0.03 -3.87
C SER A 98 -8.68 -0.13 -5.39
N LEU A 99 -7.66 0.54 -5.91
CA LEU A 99 -7.25 0.54 -7.31
C LEU A 99 -6.32 -0.65 -7.56
N THR A 100 -6.58 -1.39 -8.64
CA THR A 100 -5.65 -2.44 -9.08
C THR A 100 -4.43 -1.81 -9.76
N PRO A 101 -3.31 -2.53 -9.89
CA PRO A 101 -2.13 -2.02 -10.59
C PRO A 101 -2.48 -1.62 -12.04
N GLY A 102 -2.14 -0.40 -12.42
CA GLY A 102 -2.56 0.15 -13.71
C GLY A 102 -2.28 1.65 -13.85
N THR A 103 -2.58 2.17 -15.04
CA THR A 103 -2.57 3.61 -15.30
C THR A 103 -3.95 4.18 -15.01
N TYR A 104 -3.98 5.27 -14.26
CA TYR A 104 -5.19 6.00 -13.90
C TYR A 104 -5.01 7.49 -14.20
N TYR A 105 -6.14 8.17 -14.17
CA TYR A 105 -6.26 9.61 -14.28
C TYR A 105 -7.06 10.07 -13.10
N TRP A 106 -6.74 11.23 -12.56
CA TRP A 106 -7.57 11.85 -11.54
C TRP A 106 -7.79 13.32 -11.86
N LEU A 107 -8.87 13.85 -11.32
CA LEU A 107 -9.20 15.27 -11.35
C LEU A 107 -9.84 15.66 -10.02
N LEU A 108 -9.80 16.96 -9.73
CA LEU A 108 -10.58 17.57 -8.67
C LEU A 108 -11.71 18.38 -9.31
N THR A 109 -12.95 18.07 -8.92
CA THR A 109 -14.14 18.91 -9.15
C THR A 109 -14.45 19.71 -7.90
N TYR A 110 -14.96 20.92 -8.09
CA TYR A 110 -15.36 21.82 -7.00
C TYR A 110 -16.29 22.92 -7.53
N GLU A 111 -16.98 23.59 -6.62
CA GLU A 111 -17.86 24.71 -6.93
C GLU A 111 -17.23 26.03 -6.48
N THR A 112 -17.32 27.05 -7.33
CA THR A 112 -16.98 28.44 -6.96
C THR A 112 -18.20 29.33 -7.13
N TYR A 113 -18.42 30.26 -6.19
CA TYR A 113 -19.45 31.26 -6.36
C TYR A 113 -18.95 32.41 -7.24
N GLY A 114 -19.58 32.63 -8.39
CA GLY A 114 -19.14 33.63 -9.34
C GLY A 114 -20.27 34.20 -10.18
N CYS A 115 -20.07 35.40 -10.71
CA CYS A 115 -21.00 36.05 -11.63
C CYS A 115 -20.45 35.99 -13.05
N ARG A 116 -21.24 35.45 -13.99
CA ARG A 116 -20.94 35.47 -15.42
C ARG A 116 -21.93 36.35 -16.16
N THR A 117 -21.43 37.11 -17.12
CA THR A 117 -22.26 37.91 -18.02
C THR A 117 -22.53 37.12 -19.28
N ILE A 118 -23.79 36.86 -19.58
CA ILE A 118 -24.23 36.22 -20.82
C ILE A 118 -24.72 37.32 -21.75
N ASP A 119 -24.13 37.41 -22.93
CA ASP A 119 -24.54 38.36 -23.97
C ASP A 119 -25.40 37.63 -25.01
N TYR A 120 -26.63 38.10 -25.22
CA TYR A 120 -27.58 37.54 -26.19
C TYR A 120 -27.60 38.31 -27.52
N GLY A 121 -26.70 39.29 -27.72
CA GLY A 121 -26.64 40.13 -28.92
C GLY A 121 -27.67 41.26 -28.97
N TYR A 122 -28.69 41.24 -28.10
CA TYR A 122 -29.64 42.35 -27.87
C TYR A 122 -29.59 42.89 -26.44
N GLY A 123 -28.62 42.44 -25.64
CA GLY A 123 -28.44 42.84 -24.25
C GLY A 123 -27.62 41.80 -23.48
N SER A 124 -27.04 42.24 -22.37
CA SER A 124 -26.29 41.39 -21.45
C SER A 124 -27.07 41.16 -20.15
N PHE A 125 -27.00 39.94 -19.64
CA PHE A 125 -27.57 39.56 -18.35
C PHE A 125 -26.48 38.98 -17.46
N GLN A 126 -26.33 39.51 -16.25
CA GLN A 126 -25.40 38.99 -15.26
C GLN A 126 -26.09 37.93 -14.41
N TYR A 127 -25.60 36.69 -14.50
CA TYR A 127 -26.04 35.56 -13.68
C TYR A 127 -24.96 35.26 -12.64
N CYS A 128 -25.34 35.30 -11.36
CA CYS A 128 -24.49 34.90 -10.25
C CYS A 128 -24.97 33.57 -9.68
N GLY A 129 -24.05 32.63 -9.49
CA GLY A 129 -24.35 31.33 -8.93
C GLY A 129 -23.09 30.50 -8.75
N TYR A 130 -23.28 29.26 -8.34
CA TYR A 130 -22.19 28.28 -8.30
C TYR A 130 -21.83 27.84 -9.72
N ASN A 131 -20.54 27.88 -10.01
CA ASN A 131 -19.97 27.38 -11.24
C ASN A 131 -19.10 26.17 -10.89
N PHE A 132 -19.41 25.04 -11.51
CA PHE A 132 -18.56 23.86 -11.47
C PHE A 132 -17.23 24.18 -12.11
N GLN A 133 -16.17 23.73 -11.46
CA GLN A 133 -14.80 23.79 -11.93
C GLN A 133 -14.24 22.38 -11.93
N VAL A 134 -13.41 22.09 -12.92
CA VAL A 134 -12.71 20.83 -13.07
C VAL A 134 -11.24 21.14 -13.28
N SER A 135 -10.38 20.36 -12.63
CA SER A 135 -8.94 20.39 -12.86
C SER A 135 -8.50 19.19 -13.71
N GLY A 136 -7.35 19.26 -14.36
CA GLY A 136 -6.76 18.06 -15.00
C GLY A 136 -7.38 17.65 -16.34
N PRO A 137 -7.35 16.35 -16.70
CA PRO A 137 -6.96 15.19 -15.88
C PRO A 137 -5.44 15.05 -15.67
N PHE A 138 -5.05 14.47 -14.55
CA PHE A 138 -3.65 14.18 -14.20
C PHE A 138 -3.42 12.67 -14.19
N LYS A 139 -2.45 12.22 -14.98
CA LYS A 139 -2.10 10.80 -15.09
C LYS A 139 -1.31 10.35 -13.87
N PHE A 140 -1.54 9.14 -13.38
CA PHE A 140 -0.66 8.46 -12.44
C PHE A 140 -0.70 6.95 -12.67
N THR A 141 0.27 6.22 -12.13
CA THR A 141 0.32 4.77 -12.21
C THR A 141 0.23 4.20 -10.80
N VAL A 142 -0.71 3.30 -10.57
CA VAL A 142 -0.73 2.44 -9.39
C VAL A 142 0.14 1.23 -9.72
N GLY A 143 1.24 1.07 -8.99
CA GLY A 143 2.05 -0.14 -9.04
C GLY A 143 1.31 -1.33 -8.42
N PRO A 144 1.89 -2.54 -8.45
CA PRO A 144 1.51 -3.60 -7.53
C PRO A 144 1.34 -2.99 -6.15
N ALA A 145 0.18 -3.23 -5.52
CA ALA A 145 0.02 -2.92 -4.13
C ALA A 145 1.17 -3.67 -3.42
N GLY A 146 2.10 -2.87 -2.94
CA GLY A 146 3.18 -3.28 -2.09
C GLY A 146 3.18 -2.21 -1.02
N SER A 147 3.37 -2.59 0.23
CA SER A 147 3.66 -1.76 1.41
C SER A 147 4.54 -0.49 1.24
N GLY A 148 5.05 -0.19 0.03
CA GLY A 148 5.96 0.90 -0.28
C GLY A 148 7.38 0.62 0.20
N LEU A 149 7.61 -0.59 0.69
CA LEU A 149 8.89 -1.03 1.19
C LEU A 149 9.90 -1.19 0.05
N PRO A 150 11.19 -0.96 0.31
CA PRO A 150 12.23 -1.23 -0.67
C PRO A 150 12.25 -2.72 -1.02
N THR A 151 12.17 -3.05 -2.31
CA THR A 151 12.34 -4.43 -2.77
C THR A 151 13.80 -4.84 -2.68
N ARG A 152 14.10 -5.75 -1.76
CA ARG A 152 15.47 -6.23 -1.52
C ARG A 152 15.45 -7.58 -0.83
N GLY A 153 16.30 -8.50 -1.31
CA GLY A 153 16.60 -9.74 -0.59
C GLY A 153 17.78 -9.58 0.36
N GLY A 154 18.10 -10.66 1.06
CA GLY A 154 19.21 -10.72 2.00
C GLY A 154 18.75 -10.66 3.46
N PRO A 155 19.65 -10.95 4.42
CA PRO A 155 19.30 -11.00 5.82
C PRO A 155 18.81 -9.65 6.34
N ALA A 156 17.98 -9.67 7.38
CA ALA A 156 17.51 -8.49 8.08
C ALA A 156 18.68 -7.55 8.45
N ASP A 157 18.54 -6.29 8.04
CA ASP A 157 19.50 -5.20 8.29
C ASP A 157 18.91 -4.10 9.19
N GLY A 158 17.79 -4.42 9.84
CA GLY A 158 17.04 -3.47 10.67
C GLY A 158 16.08 -2.57 9.88
N GLN A 159 15.81 -2.87 8.60
CA GLN A 159 14.79 -2.19 7.79
C GLN A 159 13.75 -3.17 7.28
N SER A 160 12.49 -2.73 7.25
CA SER A 160 11.41 -3.46 6.58
C SER A 160 11.67 -3.49 5.07
N ARG A 161 11.28 -4.59 4.41
CA ARG A 161 11.54 -4.82 2.98
C ARG A 161 10.47 -5.70 2.35
N THR A 162 10.27 -5.54 1.05
CA THR A 162 9.65 -6.59 0.23
C THR A 162 10.72 -7.57 -0.19
N ASP A 163 10.65 -8.82 0.25
CA ASP A 163 11.64 -9.84 -0.10
C ASP A 163 11.27 -10.54 -1.43
N PRO A 164 12.04 -10.32 -2.51
CA PRO A 164 11.70 -10.87 -3.82
C PRO A 164 11.82 -12.40 -3.87
N PHE A 165 12.66 -13.01 -3.02
CA PHE A 165 12.83 -14.45 -3.00
C PHE A 165 11.66 -15.13 -2.30
N TYR A 166 11.26 -14.62 -1.13
CA TYR A 166 10.07 -15.11 -0.44
C TYR A 166 8.80 -14.89 -1.26
N THR A 167 8.70 -13.73 -1.92
CA THR A 167 7.62 -13.43 -2.87
C THR A 167 7.50 -14.51 -3.96
N GLN A 168 8.62 -14.95 -4.54
CA GLN A 168 8.59 -15.97 -5.58
C GLN A 168 8.16 -17.36 -5.06
N ILE A 169 8.56 -17.71 -3.84
CA ILE A 169 8.12 -18.95 -3.18
C ILE A 169 6.62 -18.90 -2.92
N ALA A 170 6.14 -17.86 -2.24
CA ALA A 170 4.72 -17.66 -1.94
C ALA A 170 3.87 -17.64 -3.22
N ARG A 171 4.33 -16.95 -4.27
CA ARG A 171 3.68 -16.93 -5.59
C ARG A 171 3.55 -18.32 -6.22
N THR A 172 4.49 -19.22 -5.97
CA THR A 172 4.42 -20.59 -6.47
C THR A 172 3.34 -21.40 -5.73
N ILE A 173 3.29 -21.27 -4.40
CA ILE A 173 2.26 -21.89 -3.54
C ILE A 173 0.87 -21.40 -3.96
N SER A 174 0.73 -20.09 -4.13
CA SER A 174 -0.52 -19.42 -4.49
C SER A 174 -0.82 -19.38 -6.00
N ARG A 175 -0.10 -20.16 -6.81
CA ARG A 175 -0.34 -20.28 -8.26
C ARG A 175 -0.36 -18.94 -9.00
N GLY A 176 0.44 -17.98 -8.56
CA GLY A 176 0.57 -16.66 -9.18
C GLY A 176 -0.11 -15.52 -8.44
N MET A 177 -0.96 -15.79 -7.43
CA MET A 177 -1.77 -14.74 -6.80
C MET A 177 -0.94 -13.80 -5.93
N THR A 178 0.02 -14.32 -5.15
CA THR A 178 0.87 -13.49 -4.28
C THR A 178 1.71 -12.50 -5.11
N GLN A 179 1.55 -11.22 -4.83
CA GLN A 179 2.25 -10.11 -5.48
C GLN A 179 3.50 -9.69 -4.71
N ALA A 180 3.43 -9.68 -3.37
CA ALA A 180 4.53 -9.33 -2.49
C ALA A 180 4.54 -10.18 -1.21
N VAL A 181 5.73 -10.38 -0.65
CA VAL A 181 5.96 -10.83 0.72
C VAL A 181 6.79 -9.77 1.41
N ASP A 182 6.19 -9.15 2.41
CA ASP A 182 6.75 -8.02 3.13
C ASP A 182 7.22 -8.47 4.50
N CYS A 183 8.48 -8.15 4.78
CA CYS A 183 9.16 -8.46 6.01
C CYS A 183 9.33 -7.20 6.83
N PHE A 184 8.65 -7.13 7.97
CA PHE A 184 8.67 -5.94 8.82
C PHE A 184 9.71 -6.02 9.92
N VAL A 185 10.13 -4.84 10.39
CA VAL A 185 10.81 -4.65 11.67
C VAL A 185 9.83 -4.09 12.71
N GLY A 186 10.16 -4.20 14.00
CA GLY A 186 9.21 -3.98 15.10
C GLY A 186 8.33 -2.73 15.00
N ALA A 187 8.91 -1.55 14.77
CA ALA A 187 8.14 -0.30 14.69
C ALA A 187 7.20 -0.25 13.48
N ASP A 188 7.61 -0.80 12.34
CA ASP A 188 6.79 -0.85 11.14
C ASP A 188 5.71 -1.94 11.28
N TRP A 189 6.02 -3.05 11.96
CA TRP A 189 5.06 -4.10 12.28
C TRP A 189 3.92 -3.60 13.18
N GLU A 190 4.25 -2.84 14.24
CA GLU A 190 3.24 -2.19 15.08
C GLU A 190 2.37 -1.21 14.28
N THR A 191 2.96 -0.52 13.32
CA THR A 191 2.23 0.43 12.46
C THR A 191 1.30 -0.29 11.49
N VAL A 192 1.78 -1.32 10.79
CA VAL A 192 0.97 -2.06 9.80
C VAL A 192 -0.17 -2.79 10.51
N THR A 193 0.10 -3.52 11.59
CA THR A 193 -0.95 -4.21 12.36
C THR A 193 -2.02 -3.25 12.88
N ALA A 194 -1.64 -2.07 13.39
CA ALA A 194 -2.59 -1.05 13.82
C ALA A 194 -3.46 -0.50 12.67
N ASN A 195 -2.88 -0.28 11.48
CA ASN A 195 -3.62 0.17 10.30
C ASN A 195 -4.63 -0.86 9.80
N HIS A 196 -4.34 -2.15 10.02
CA HIS A 196 -5.22 -3.26 9.70
C HIS A 196 -6.20 -3.61 10.86
N GLY A 197 -6.25 -2.78 11.89
CA GLY A 197 -7.20 -2.94 13.00
C GLY A 197 -6.87 -4.08 13.97
N ILE A 198 -5.66 -4.64 13.89
CA ILE A 198 -5.18 -5.66 14.81
C ILE A 198 -4.83 -4.97 16.15
N PRO A 199 -5.45 -5.37 17.28
CA PRO A 199 -5.20 -4.73 18.56
C PRO A 199 -3.76 -4.89 19.05
N PRO A 200 -3.18 -3.88 19.72
CA PRO A 200 -1.88 -4.03 20.38
C PRO A 200 -1.86 -5.22 21.36
N GLY A 201 -0.82 -6.04 21.30
CA GLY A 201 -0.64 -7.21 22.16
C GLY A 201 -1.25 -8.52 21.64
N TYR A 202 -1.92 -8.50 20.48
CA TYR A 202 -2.16 -9.73 19.73
C TYR A 202 -0.84 -10.22 19.11
N VAL A 203 -0.54 -11.50 19.31
CA VAL A 203 0.62 -12.14 18.66
C VAL A 203 0.16 -12.59 17.29
N GLU A 204 0.52 -11.81 16.28
CA GLU A 204 0.31 -12.15 14.88
C GLU A 204 1.67 -12.50 14.25
N LEU A 205 1.76 -13.67 13.62
CA LEU A 205 3.00 -14.13 13.00
C LEU A 205 3.11 -13.68 11.54
N GLY A 206 1.96 -13.53 10.88
CA GLY A 206 1.79 -12.95 9.56
C GLY A 206 0.31 -12.78 9.25
N PHE A 207 -0.03 -12.04 8.19
CA PHE A 207 -1.41 -11.97 7.73
C PHE A 207 -1.50 -11.62 6.24
N VAL A 208 -2.68 -11.87 5.66
CA VAL A 208 -3.14 -11.29 4.40
C VAL A 208 -4.45 -10.56 4.66
N ASP A 209 -4.53 -9.27 4.33
CA ASP A 209 -5.79 -8.52 4.47
C ASP A 209 -6.62 -8.64 3.18
N PRO A 210 -7.78 -9.31 3.20
CA PRO A 210 -8.58 -9.54 1.99
C PRO A 210 -9.23 -8.26 1.44
N LEU A 211 -9.30 -7.17 2.20
CA LEU A 211 -9.95 -5.92 1.82
C LEU A 211 -8.94 -4.86 1.37
N ILE A 212 -7.77 -4.82 2.00
CA ILE A 212 -6.76 -3.77 1.79
C ILE A 212 -5.68 -4.26 0.81
N SER A 213 -5.12 -5.44 1.07
CA SER A 213 -3.96 -5.99 0.37
C SER A 213 -4.10 -7.51 0.12
N PRO A 214 -5.12 -7.96 -0.63
CA PRO A 214 -5.51 -9.39 -0.72
C PRO A 214 -4.46 -10.31 -1.36
N ASN A 215 -3.39 -9.75 -1.90
CA ASN A 215 -2.32 -10.47 -2.57
C ASN A 215 -0.94 -10.16 -1.97
N GLU A 216 -0.89 -9.51 -0.81
CA GLU A 216 0.35 -9.21 -0.09
C GLU A 216 0.38 -10.05 1.17
N VAL A 217 1.52 -10.68 1.42
CA VAL A 217 1.80 -11.47 2.61
C VAL A 217 2.62 -10.60 3.55
N GLU A 218 2.05 -10.23 4.68
CA GLU A 218 2.68 -9.39 5.68
C GLU A 218 3.26 -10.29 6.78
N LEU A 219 4.59 -10.28 6.99
CA LEU A 219 5.24 -11.16 7.94
C LEU A 219 5.84 -10.40 9.13
N SER A 220 5.64 -10.96 10.32
CA SER A 220 6.19 -10.42 11.56
C SER A 220 7.73 -10.45 11.57
N PRO A 221 8.37 -9.59 12.39
CA PRO A 221 9.82 -9.56 12.52
C PRO A 221 10.46 -10.91 12.88
N ASP A 222 9.79 -11.70 13.73
CA ASP A 222 10.31 -12.99 14.22
C ASP A 222 10.26 -14.07 13.12
N VAL A 223 9.19 -14.07 12.31
CA VAL A 223 9.09 -14.96 11.15
C VAL A 223 10.16 -14.61 10.12
N CYS A 224 10.29 -13.33 9.77
CA CYS A 224 11.32 -12.89 8.81
C CYS A 224 12.74 -13.18 9.30
N THR A 225 13.02 -12.96 10.58
CA THR A 225 14.30 -13.33 11.18
C THR A 225 14.56 -14.83 11.05
N SER A 226 13.57 -15.67 11.33
CA SER A 226 13.71 -17.13 11.24
C SER A 226 13.91 -17.62 9.81
N LEU A 227 13.20 -17.03 8.84
CA LEU A 227 13.40 -17.30 7.41
C LEU A 227 14.80 -16.85 6.94
N ASP A 228 15.29 -15.70 7.43
CA ASP A 228 16.62 -15.19 7.12
C ASP A 228 17.72 -16.11 7.66
N LEU A 229 17.57 -16.61 8.90
CA LEU A 229 18.50 -17.58 9.50
C LEU A 229 18.53 -18.91 8.73
N LEU A 230 17.40 -19.32 8.14
CA LEU A 230 17.33 -20.52 7.31
C LEU A 230 17.97 -20.31 5.93
N HIS A 231 17.66 -19.18 5.28
CA HIS A 231 18.00 -18.95 3.87
C HIS A 231 19.38 -18.33 3.68
N TYR A 232 19.74 -17.32 4.48
CA TYR A 232 20.94 -16.51 4.27
C TYR A 232 22.11 -16.86 5.18
N GLN A 233 21.87 -17.51 6.33
CA GLN A 233 22.95 -17.80 7.28
C GLN A 233 23.69 -19.11 6.97
N THR A 234 25.02 -19.08 7.13
CA THR A 234 25.88 -20.26 7.09
C THR A 234 26.81 -20.29 8.31
N PRO A 235 26.83 -21.38 9.11
CA PRO A 235 25.98 -22.56 9.00
C PRO A 235 24.50 -22.23 9.25
N ARG A 236 23.59 -22.98 8.63
CA ARG A 236 22.14 -22.81 8.81
C ARG A 236 21.75 -23.06 10.27
N ALA A 237 20.70 -22.40 10.71
CA ALA A 237 20.08 -22.67 12.01
C ALA A 237 19.69 -24.17 12.14
N PRO A 238 19.79 -24.79 13.33
CA PRO A 238 19.28 -26.14 13.55
C PRO A 238 17.79 -26.26 13.24
N ALA A 239 17.36 -27.41 12.74
CA ALA A 239 15.93 -27.68 12.55
C ALA A 239 15.25 -27.76 13.93
N ASN A 240 14.39 -26.79 14.23
CA ASN A 240 13.59 -26.70 15.45
C ASN A 240 12.15 -26.30 15.12
N LEU A 241 11.29 -26.20 16.14
CA LEU A 241 9.89 -25.88 15.94
C LEU A 241 9.70 -24.43 15.44
N ASP A 242 10.46 -23.46 15.95
CA ASP A 242 10.33 -22.05 15.56
C ASP A 242 10.62 -21.83 14.07
N VAL A 243 11.67 -22.49 13.53
CA VAL A 243 11.96 -22.46 12.09
C VAL A 243 10.88 -23.18 11.30
N ALA A 244 10.29 -24.26 11.83
CA ALA A 244 9.20 -24.96 11.17
C ALA A 244 7.93 -24.08 11.10
N ILE A 245 7.60 -23.38 12.19
CA ILE A 245 6.50 -22.41 12.25
C ILE A 245 6.75 -21.26 11.28
N ALA A 246 7.95 -20.68 11.23
CA ALA A 246 8.22 -19.58 10.29
C ALA A 246 8.08 -19.98 8.81
N VAL A 247 8.53 -21.19 8.46
CA VAL A 247 8.35 -21.74 7.10
C VAL A 247 6.88 -22.03 6.82
N ASP A 248 6.15 -22.53 7.81
CA ASP A 248 4.71 -22.77 7.74
C ASP A 248 3.94 -21.46 7.55
N THR A 249 4.19 -20.43 8.36
CA THR A 249 3.56 -19.10 8.25
C THR A 249 3.72 -18.51 6.85
N LEU A 250 4.91 -18.58 6.24
CA LEU A 250 5.09 -18.13 4.85
C LEU A 250 4.15 -18.88 3.88
N ALA A 251 3.99 -20.19 4.05
CA ALA A 251 3.10 -20.99 3.22
C ALA A 251 1.62 -20.72 3.55
N HIS A 252 1.28 -20.57 4.83
CA HIS A 252 -0.04 -20.25 5.37
C HIS A 252 -0.58 -18.97 4.75
N GLU A 253 0.17 -17.87 4.89
CA GLU A 253 -0.24 -16.59 4.32
C GLU A 253 -0.31 -16.63 2.80
N ALA A 254 0.61 -17.35 2.15
CA ALA A 254 0.54 -17.55 0.70
C ALA A 254 -0.77 -18.23 0.28
N ILE A 255 -1.27 -19.21 1.05
CA ILE A 255 -2.54 -19.89 0.77
C ILE A 255 -3.74 -18.95 0.96
N HIS A 256 -3.71 -18.02 1.93
CA HIS A 256 -4.78 -17.03 2.08
C HIS A 256 -4.98 -16.17 0.82
N THR A 257 -3.91 -15.89 0.05
CA THR A 257 -4.03 -15.17 -1.23
C THR A 257 -4.82 -15.93 -2.32
N LEU A 258 -5.12 -17.23 -2.12
CA LEU A 258 -6.04 -18.01 -2.96
C LEU A 258 -7.52 -17.79 -2.61
N GLY A 259 -7.83 -17.00 -1.59
CA GLY A 259 -9.19 -16.81 -1.07
C GLY A 259 -9.65 -17.92 -0.13
N ILE A 260 -8.73 -18.71 0.42
CA ILE A 260 -9.01 -19.76 1.40
C ILE A 260 -8.79 -19.16 2.79
N TYR A 261 -9.87 -18.84 3.51
CA TYR A 261 -9.82 -18.15 4.82
C TYR A 261 -10.29 -19.04 5.98
N ASP A 262 -10.45 -20.33 5.75
CA ASP A 262 -10.70 -21.28 6.84
C ASP A 262 -9.35 -21.68 7.43
N GLU A 263 -9.01 -21.15 8.60
CA GLU A 263 -7.72 -21.35 9.28
C GLU A 263 -7.30 -22.83 9.36
N ALA A 264 -8.20 -23.73 9.74
CA ALA A 264 -7.87 -25.16 9.85
C ALA A 264 -7.57 -25.80 8.49
N VAL A 265 -8.21 -25.35 7.42
CA VAL A 265 -7.92 -25.78 6.04
C VAL A 265 -6.60 -25.19 5.57
N THR A 266 -6.38 -23.89 5.78
CA THR A 266 -5.16 -23.18 5.40
C THR A 266 -3.95 -23.79 6.09
N GLU A 267 -3.99 -23.94 7.42
CA GLU A 267 -2.94 -24.54 8.23
C GLU A 267 -2.60 -25.97 7.76
N CYS A 268 -3.62 -26.76 7.40
CA CYS A 268 -3.39 -28.09 6.87
C CYS A 268 -2.64 -28.09 5.53
N TYR A 269 -3.00 -27.18 4.63
CA TYR A 269 -2.34 -27.06 3.33
C TYR A 269 -0.92 -26.49 3.50
N ALA A 270 -0.73 -25.50 4.36
CA ALA A 270 0.57 -24.90 4.67
C ALA A 270 1.56 -25.94 5.21
N GLY A 271 1.09 -26.75 6.16
CA GLY A 271 1.89 -27.80 6.77
C GLY A 271 2.42 -28.87 5.81
N GLN A 272 1.64 -29.16 4.76
CA GLN A 272 2.03 -30.06 3.67
C GLN A 272 3.08 -29.44 2.74
N GLU A 273 3.14 -28.11 2.66
CA GLU A 273 4.11 -27.37 1.85
C GLU A 273 5.44 -27.13 2.57
N ILE A 274 5.51 -27.23 3.91
CA ILE A 274 6.73 -26.92 4.70
C ILE A 274 8.01 -27.53 4.11
N ALA A 275 7.98 -28.83 3.76
CA ALA A 275 9.17 -29.49 3.22
C ALA A 275 9.58 -28.93 1.86
N TRP A 276 8.61 -28.61 1.00
CA TRP A 276 8.89 -28.00 -0.30
C TRP A 276 9.38 -26.55 -0.13
N THR A 277 8.72 -25.75 0.70
CA THR A 277 9.06 -24.36 1.01
C THR A 277 10.47 -24.26 1.58
N ALA A 278 10.82 -25.09 2.57
CA ALA A 278 12.16 -25.12 3.15
C ALA A 278 13.24 -25.50 2.12
N MET A 279 12.93 -26.41 1.18
CA MET A 279 13.85 -26.72 0.08
C MET A 279 14.05 -25.54 -0.86
N GLN A 280 13.00 -24.77 -1.16
CA GLN A 280 13.14 -23.55 -1.96
C GLN A 280 14.00 -22.50 -1.24
N LEU A 281 13.91 -22.42 0.10
CA LEU A 281 14.80 -21.61 0.94
C LEU A 281 16.25 -22.14 0.99
N GLY A 282 16.55 -23.21 0.26
CA GLY A 282 17.89 -23.77 0.12
C GLY A 282 18.24 -24.84 1.14
N ALA A 283 17.28 -25.35 1.92
CA ALA A 283 17.52 -26.43 2.86
C ALA A 283 17.71 -27.79 2.14
N PRO A 284 18.63 -28.65 2.58
CA PRO A 284 18.69 -30.04 2.11
C PRO A 284 17.41 -30.80 2.44
N TYR A 285 17.03 -31.77 1.59
CA TYR A 285 15.81 -32.56 1.74
C TYR A 285 15.60 -33.14 3.17
N ALA A 286 16.65 -33.72 3.77
CA ALA A 286 16.56 -34.30 5.11
C ALA A 286 16.23 -33.26 6.19
N TYR A 287 16.76 -32.03 6.06
CA TYR A 287 16.47 -30.92 6.95
C TYR A 287 15.01 -30.45 6.77
N ALA A 288 14.58 -30.27 5.52
CA ALA A 288 13.22 -29.85 5.20
C ALA A 288 12.16 -30.85 5.69
N ARG A 289 12.39 -32.16 5.50
CA ARG A 289 11.53 -33.22 6.06
C ARG A 289 11.51 -33.22 7.58
N ARG A 290 12.62 -32.85 8.23
CA ARG A 290 12.68 -32.73 9.68
C ARG A 290 11.80 -31.58 10.17
N LEU A 291 11.82 -30.41 9.53
CA LEU A 291 10.92 -29.30 9.85
C LEU A 291 9.45 -29.71 9.73
N ALA A 292 9.05 -30.29 8.59
CA ALA A 292 7.68 -30.73 8.38
C ALA A 292 7.23 -31.78 9.43
N SER A 293 8.14 -32.66 9.86
CA SER A 293 7.85 -33.62 10.93
C SER A 293 7.72 -32.96 12.31
N LEU A 294 8.50 -31.90 12.59
CA LEU A 294 8.44 -31.15 13.84
C LEU A 294 7.12 -30.38 13.95
N TRP A 295 6.71 -29.70 12.88
CA TRP A 295 5.39 -29.05 12.80
C TRP A 295 4.27 -30.08 12.96
N TRP A 296 4.29 -31.20 12.22
CA TRP A 296 3.23 -32.22 12.32
C TRP A 296 3.08 -32.84 13.72
N ALA A 297 4.19 -32.99 14.44
CA ALA A 297 4.16 -33.47 15.82
C ALA A 297 3.47 -32.48 16.78
N ASN A 298 3.36 -31.20 16.39
CA ASN A 298 2.76 -30.13 17.15
C ASN A 298 1.42 -29.63 16.58
N TYR A 299 1.01 -30.04 15.39
CA TYR A 299 -0.23 -29.61 14.72
C TYR A 299 -1.50 -29.71 15.61
N ARG A 300 -1.57 -30.71 16.50
CA ARG A 300 -2.72 -30.86 17.43
C ARG A 300 -2.68 -29.93 18.65
N ASN A 301 -1.58 -29.22 18.86
CA ASN A 301 -1.38 -28.23 19.91
C ASN A 301 -1.69 -26.81 19.42
N GLU A 302 -2.00 -26.64 18.14
CA GLU A 302 -2.40 -25.34 17.58
C GLU A 302 -3.65 -24.78 18.26
N PRO A 303 -3.85 -23.45 18.22
CA PRO A 303 -5.02 -22.81 18.81
C PRO A 303 -6.34 -23.41 18.29
N PRO A 304 -7.44 -23.30 19.07
CA PRO A 304 -8.76 -23.70 18.60
C PRO A 304 -9.09 -23.00 17.27
N GLY A 305 -9.45 -23.79 16.25
CA GLY A 305 -9.75 -23.26 14.92
C GLY A 305 -8.64 -23.46 13.88
N TYR A 306 -7.40 -23.75 14.30
CA TYR A 306 -6.26 -23.97 13.39
C TYR A 306 -6.02 -25.43 13.03
N TRP A 307 -6.74 -26.38 13.65
CA TRP A 307 -6.58 -27.80 13.32
C TRP A 307 -7.92 -28.49 13.05
N THR A 308 -7.86 -29.51 12.19
CA THR A 308 -9.03 -30.32 11.81
C THR A 308 -8.66 -31.80 11.69
N PRO A 309 -9.55 -32.75 12.09
CA PRO A 309 -9.33 -34.18 11.89
C PRO A 309 -9.29 -34.60 10.41
N ASP A 310 -9.73 -33.73 9.50
CA ASP A 310 -9.66 -33.97 8.06
C ASP A 310 -8.25 -33.80 7.48
N CYS A 311 -7.36 -33.12 8.22
CA CYS A 311 -5.94 -33.01 7.91
C CYS A 311 -5.21 -34.26 8.38
N ARG A 312 -4.92 -35.17 7.44
CA ARG A 312 -4.18 -36.42 7.66
C ARG A 312 -3.85 -37.06 6.34
N ASN A 313 -2.87 -37.96 6.33
CA ASN A 313 -2.55 -38.80 5.19
C ASN A 313 -3.79 -39.56 4.68
N ASN A 314 -4.08 -39.46 3.37
CA ASN A 314 -5.29 -39.93 2.70
C ASN A 314 -6.60 -39.32 3.24
N GLY A 315 -6.52 -38.17 3.90
CA GLY A 315 -7.65 -37.39 4.41
C GLY A 315 -8.34 -36.56 3.33
N ARG A 316 -9.34 -35.79 3.75
CA ARG A 316 -10.07 -34.91 2.82
C ARG A 316 -9.18 -33.76 2.32
N LEU A 317 -8.27 -33.28 3.17
CA LEU A 317 -7.38 -32.15 2.90
C LEU A 317 -5.97 -32.57 2.47
N ASP A 318 -5.76 -33.85 2.15
CA ASP A 318 -4.48 -34.32 1.62
C ASP A 318 -4.30 -33.82 0.17
N LEU A 319 -3.34 -32.91 -0.04
CA LEU A 319 -2.97 -32.31 -1.32
C LEU A 319 -2.41 -33.34 -2.30
N ASN A 320 -1.84 -34.46 -1.79
CA ASN A 320 -1.23 -35.49 -2.62
C ASN A 320 -1.58 -36.91 -2.14
N ARG A 321 -2.86 -37.28 -2.30
CA ARG A 321 -3.38 -38.63 -1.99
C ARG A 321 -2.72 -39.79 -2.76
N ARG A 322 -1.88 -39.50 -3.75
CA ARG A 322 -1.12 -40.53 -4.50
C ARG A 322 0.24 -40.82 -3.86
N SER A 323 0.72 -39.91 -3.01
CA SER A 323 1.95 -40.06 -2.26
C SER A 323 1.72 -40.88 -0.99
N LYS A 324 2.77 -41.58 -0.53
CA LYS A 324 2.82 -42.14 0.82
C LYS A 324 3.58 -41.26 1.81
N VAL A 325 4.17 -40.18 1.33
CA VAL A 325 4.93 -39.21 2.12
C VAL A 325 3.94 -38.19 2.69
N TRP A 326 4.00 -37.97 4.01
CA TRP A 326 3.14 -37.07 4.79
C TRP A 326 3.92 -36.41 5.95
N PRO A 327 3.53 -35.20 6.42
CA PRO A 327 2.80 -34.22 5.62
C PRO A 327 3.56 -33.93 4.32
#